data_AF-A0A2E6W4M3-F1
#
_entry.id   AF-A0A2E6W4M3-F1
#
_cell.length_a   1.000
_cell.length_b   1.000
_cell.length_c   1.000
_cell.angle_alpha   90.00
_cell.angle_beta   90.00
_cell.angle_gamma   90.00
#
_symmetry.space_group_name_H-M   'P 1'
#
loop_
_entity.id
_entity.type
_entity.pdbx_description
1 polymer ?
#
loop_
_entity_poly.entity_id
_entity_poly.type
_entity_poly.pdbx_seq_one_letter_code
_entity_poly.pdbx_strand_id
1 'polypeptide(L)'
;MYWILPRPRPNSKEDLKDVAGILDLQGKSPPIWEKQWPNYRQIRLQGGPRSRIKEKQVRKCIQFMKAFHAAHPTETLLVHCTHGLNRTGYIVCRYLMQEETYTPVEAIAFFKTLHPPGIERDHLKNHLQQK
;
A
#
# COMPACT_ATOMS: atom_id res chain seq x y z
N MET A 1 9.07 -6.05 -5.79
CA MET A 1 9.12 -4.62 -6.19
C MET A 1 7.71 -4.04 -6.07
N TYR A 2 7.49 -2.94 -5.34
CA TYR A 2 6.13 -2.40 -5.11
C TYR A 2 5.68 -1.51 -6.27
N TRP A 3 4.47 -1.69 -6.78
CA TRP A 3 3.83 -0.69 -7.63
C TRP A 3 2.81 0.11 -6.84
N ILE A 4 2.87 1.44 -7.00
CA ILE A 4 1.91 2.40 -6.46
C ILE A 4 1.22 3.02 -7.67
N LEU A 5 -0.05 2.68 -7.89
CA LEU A 5 -0.75 3.14 -9.09
C LEU A 5 -0.95 4.66 -9.08
N PRO A 6 -0.59 5.35 -10.18
CA PRO A 6 -1.13 6.67 -10.46
C PRO A 6 -2.62 6.58 -10.80
N ARG A 7 -3.31 7.72 -10.73
CA ARG A 7 -4.69 7.83 -11.23
C ARG A 7 -4.71 7.95 -12.76
N PRO A 8 -5.81 7.53 -13.42
CA PRO A 8 -7.03 6.92 -12.86
C PRO A 8 -6.87 5.43 -12.53
N ARG A 9 -7.84 4.87 -11.79
CA ARG A 9 -7.89 3.42 -11.51
C ARG A 9 -7.89 2.65 -12.83
N PRO A 10 -7.06 1.60 -12.97
CA PRO A 10 -7.07 0.76 -14.16
C PRO A 10 -8.44 0.09 -14.31
N ASN A 11 -8.94 0.09 -15.53
CA ASN A 11 -10.27 -0.42 -15.85
C ASN A 11 -10.22 -1.89 -16.27
N SER A 12 -9.03 -2.41 -16.60
CA SER A 12 -8.84 -3.81 -16.99
C SER A 12 -7.51 -4.41 -16.50
N LYS A 13 -7.39 -5.73 -16.69
CA LYS A 13 -6.17 -6.49 -16.40
C LYS A 13 -5.02 -6.13 -17.34
N GLU A 14 -5.33 -5.62 -18.55
CA GLU A 14 -4.32 -5.21 -19.52
C GLU A 14 -3.50 -3.99 -19.04
N ASP A 15 -4.14 -3.07 -18.30
CA ASP A 15 -3.49 -1.90 -17.69
C ASP A 15 -2.50 -2.28 -16.56
N LEU A 16 -2.56 -3.53 -16.09
CA LEU A 16 -1.87 -4.05 -14.91
C LEU A 16 -1.19 -5.39 -15.20
N LYS A 17 -0.78 -5.63 -16.46
CA LYS A 17 -0.21 -6.92 -16.91
C LYS A 17 0.99 -7.41 -16.10
N ASP A 18 1.75 -6.50 -15.49
CA ASP A 18 2.94 -6.79 -14.70
C ASP A 18 2.65 -6.94 -13.19
N VAL A 19 1.37 -6.77 -12.78
CA VAL A 19 0.92 -6.88 -11.39
C VAL A 19 0.29 -8.24 -11.14
N ALA A 20 0.91 -9.00 -10.24
CA ALA A 20 0.45 -10.34 -9.90
C ALA A 20 -0.41 -10.40 -8.63
N GLY A 21 -0.41 -9.35 -7.80
CA GLY A 21 -1.27 -9.24 -6.62
C GLY A 21 -1.70 -7.82 -6.31
N ILE A 22 -2.81 -7.68 -5.61
CA ILE A 22 -3.39 -6.38 -5.26
C ILE A 22 -3.81 -6.35 -3.79
N LEU A 23 -3.35 -5.33 -3.07
CA LEU A 23 -3.80 -4.95 -1.74
C LEU A 23 -4.63 -3.65 -1.81
N ASP A 24 -5.95 -3.79 -1.67
CA ASP A 24 -6.90 -2.66 -1.64
C ASP A 24 -7.15 -2.15 -0.23
N LEU A 25 -6.76 -0.90 0.03
CA LEU A 25 -6.92 -0.22 1.32
C LEU A 25 -8.20 0.62 1.44
N GLN A 26 -8.99 0.79 0.37
CA GLN A 26 -10.25 1.55 0.39
C GLN A 26 -11.42 0.68 0.85
N GLY A 27 -11.46 -0.55 0.36
CA GLY A 27 -12.55 -1.49 0.60
C GLY A 27 -13.86 -1.14 -0.12
N LYS A 28 -13.75 -0.49 -1.28
CA LYS A 28 -14.86 -0.19 -2.19
C LYS A 28 -14.46 -0.46 -3.65
N SER A 29 -13.51 -1.35 -3.88
CA SER A 29 -13.09 -1.66 -5.25
C SER A 29 -14.16 -2.46 -5.99
N PRO A 30 -14.19 -2.39 -7.32
CA PRO A 30 -15.17 -3.11 -8.10
C PRO A 30 -15.00 -4.63 -7.90
N PRO A 31 -16.11 -5.42 -7.83
CA PRO A 31 -16.04 -6.87 -7.66
C PRO A 31 -15.23 -7.61 -8.74
N ILE A 32 -14.99 -6.97 -9.88
CA ILE A 32 -14.25 -7.55 -10.99
C ILE A 32 -12.77 -7.82 -10.64
N TRP A 33 -12.17 -7.07 -9.71
CA TRP A 33 -10.76 -7.24 -9.34
C TRP A 33 -10.52 -8.56 -8.60
N GLU A 34 -11.43 -8.93 -7.70
CA GLU A 34 -11.36 -10.21 -6.99
C GLU A 34 -11.42 -11.40 -7.94
N LYS A 35 -12.17 -11.28 -9.04
CA LYS A 35 -12.25 -12.32 -10.08
C LYS A 35 -11.03 -12.33 -11.01
N GLN A 36 -10.42 -11.18 -11.25
CA GLN A 36 -9.31 -11.05 -12.20
C GLN A 36 -7.95 -11.38 -11.57
N TRP A 37 -7.72 -11.06 -10.30
CA TRP A 37 -6.43 -11.32 -9.63
C TRP A 37 -6.56 -12.42 -8.56
N PRO A 38 -5.84 -13.54 -8.71
CA PRO A 38 -5.86 -14.61 -7.71
C PRO A 38 -5.31 -14.15 -6.35
N ASN A 39 -4.35 -13.20 -6.37
CA ASN A 39 -3.74 -12.61 -5.18
C ASN A 39 -4.36 -11.26 -4.82
N TYR A 40 -5.68 -11.15 -4.90
CA TYR A 40 -6.42 -9.96 -4.46
C TYR A 40 -6.73 -10.02 -2.96
N ARG A 41 -6.46 -8.93 -2.23
CA ARG A 41 -6.80 -8.79 -0.82
C ARG A 41 -7.32 -7.41 -0.50
N GLN A 42 -8.49 -7.38 0.16
CA GLN A 42 -9.10 -6.14 0.62
C GLN A 42 -8.91 -5.95 2.12
N ILE A 43 -8.27 -4.84 2.53
CA ILE A 43 -8.11 -4.44 3.94
C ILE A 43 -8.45 -2.96 4.09
N ARG A 44 -9.73 -2.67 4.37
CA ARG A 44 -10.23 -1.30 4.48
C ARG A 44 -9.53 -0.51 5.60
N LEU A 45 -8.84 0.57 5.26
CA LEU A 45 -8.30 1.55 6.20
C LEU A 45 -9.16 2.83 6.21
N GLN A 46 -9.34 3.40 7.41
CA GLN A 46 -10.04 4.67 7.56
C GLN A 46 -9.33 5.77 6.77
N GLY A 47 -10.07 6.48 5.92
CA GLY A 47 -9.59 7.67 5.20
C GLY A 47 -10.06 8.97 5.87
N GLY A 48 -9.73 10.10 5.26
CA GLY A 48 -10.15 11.43 5.69
C GLY A 48 -9.11 12.19 6.53
N PRO A 49 -9.40 13.43 6.93
CA PRO A 49 -8.42 14.32 7.56
C PRO A 49 -7.92 13.89 8.92
N ARG A 50 -8.73 13.14 9.67
CA ARG A 50 -8.41 12.61 11.00
C ARG A 50 -8.31 11.08 10.99
N SER A 51 -7.85 10.51 9.86
CA SER A 51 -7.75 9.05 9.71
C SER A 51 -6.88 8.46 10.82
N ARG A 52 -7.42 7.44 11.52
CA ARG A 52 -6.70 6.65 12.51
C ARG A 52 -6.54 5.23 11.98
N ILE A 53 -5.34 4.93 11.49
CA ILE A 53 -5.01 3.59 11.00
C ILE A 53 -4.75 2.71 12.22
N LYS A 54 -5.60 1.69 12.41
CA LYS A 54 -5.49 0.79 13.56
C LYS A 54 -4.33 -0.18 13.36
N GLU A 55 -3.53 -0.40 14.40
CA GLU A 55 -2.37 -1.29 14.36
C GLU A 55 -2.72 -2.72 13.92
N LYS A 56 -3.88 -3.24 14.34
CA LYS A 56 -4.41 -4.54 13.88
C LYS A 56 -4.54 -4.63 12.36
N GLN A 57 -4.89 -3.53 11.69
CA GLN A 57 -5.02 -3.50 10.23
C GLN A 57 -3.65 -3.40 9.56
N VAL A 58 -2.74 -2.60 10.11
CA VAL A 58 -1.35 -2.50 9.65
C VAL A 58 -0.69 -3.89 9.64
N ARG A 59 -0.80 -4.62 10.76
CA ARG A 59 -0.25 -5.98 10.88
C ARG A 59 -0.81 -6.92 9.81
N LYS A 60 -2.13 -6.87 9.55
CA LYS A 60 -2.74 -7.68 8.50
C LYS A 60 -2.22 -7.33 7.10
N CYS A 61 -2.03 -6.04 6.81
CA CYS A 61 -1.44 -5.61 5.54
C CYS A 61 -0.02 -6.14 5.39
N ILE A 62 0.82 -5.97 6.41
CA ILE A 62 2.24 -6.36 6.37
C ILE A 62 2.39 -7.88 6.28
N GLN A 63 1.60 -8.63 7.05
CA GLN A 63 1.55 -10.10 6.93
C GLN A 63 1.18 -10.55 5.52
N PHE A 64 0.19 -9.90 4.88
CA PHE A 64 -0.19 -10.20 3.51
C PHE A 64 0.93 -9.87 2.52
N MET A 65 1.54 -8.68 2.62
CA MET A 65 2.64 -8.26 1.76
C MET A 65 3.84 -9.20 1.87
N LYS A 66 4.18 -9.61 3.10
CA LYS A 66 5.26 -10.56 3.38
C LYS A 66 4.97 -11.93 2.79
N ALA A 67 3.78 -12.47 3.01
CA ALA A 67 3.38 -13.76 2.46
C ALA A 67 3.39 -13.75 0.92
N PHE A 68 2.91 -12.65 0.31
CA PHE A 68 2.95 -12.47 -1.13
C PHE A 68 4.39 -12.45 -1.66
N HIS A 69 5.29 -11.66 -1.06
CA HIS A 69 6.68 -11.60 -1.50
C HIS A 69 7.45 -12.92 -1.31
N ALA A 70 7.11 -13.70 -0.27
CA ALA A 70 7.70 -15.02 -0.08
C ALA A 70 7.26 -16.01 -1.17
N ALA A 71 6.00 -15.95 -1.61
CA ALA A 71 5.47 -16.79 -2.66
C ALA A 71 5.82 -16.31 -4.09
N HIS A 72 6.00 -14.99 -4.25
CA HIS A 72 6.16 -14.33 -5.54
C HIS A 72 7.33 -13.33 -5.51
N PRO A 73 8.58 -13.81 -5.39
CA PRO A 73 9.75 -12.96 -5.11
C PRO A 73 10.09 -11.97 -6.24
N THR A 74 9.78 -12.33 -7.49
CA THR A 74 10.06 -11.51 -8.68
C THR A 74 8.84 -10.73 -9.17
N GLU A 75 7.66 -10.99 -8.61
CA GLU A 75 6.42 -10.38 -9.08
C GLU A 75 6.10 -9.10 -8.32
N THR A 76 5.23 -8.30 -8.93
CA THR A 76 4.85 -7.00 -8.38
C THR A 76 3.56 -7.08 -7.59
N LEU A 77 3.61 -6.60 -6.35
CA LEU A 77 2.43 -6.33 -5.54
C LEU A 77 2.00 -4.87 -5.70
N LEU A 78 0.75 -4.68 -6.09
CA LEU A 78 0.12 -3.37 -6.10
C LEU A 78 -0.50 -3.08 -4.74
N VAL A 79 -0.09 -1.98 -4.10
CA VAL A 79 -0.74 -1.45 -2.90
C VAL A 79 -1.43 -0.14 -3.23
N HIS A 80 -2.75 -0.06 -3.09
CA HIS A 80 -3.48 1.15 -3.46
C HIS A 80 -4.55 1.55 -2.44
N CYS A 81 -4.93 2.82 -2.51
CA CYS A 81 -6.10 3.35 -1.81
C CYS A 81 -6.91 4.19 -2.80
N THR A 82 -7.50 5.30 -2.38
CA THR A 82 -8.23 6.21 -3.29
C THR A 82 -7.31 7.14 -4.10
N HIS A 83 -6.17 7.53 -3.53
CA HIS A 83 -5.25 8.51 -4.14
C HIS A 83 -3.82 7.96 -4.29
N GLY A 84 -3.51 6.77 -3.79
CA GLY A 84 -2.14 6.23 -3.82
C GLY A 84 -1.14 6.92 -2.87
N LEU A 85 -1.51 8.04 -2.24
CA LEU A 85 -0.58 8.82 -1.40
C LEU A 85 -0.59 8.39 0.08
N ASN A 86 -1.64 8.76 0.81
CA ASN A 86 -1.57 8.78 2.28
C ASN A 86 -1.66 7.40 2.95
N ARG A 87 -2.71 6.61 2.65
CA ARG A 87 -2.88 5.27 3.25
C ARG A 87 -1.86 4.27 2.69
N THR A 88 -1.63 4.35 1.38
CA THR A 88 -0.63 3.52 0.70
C THR A 88 0.76 3.83 1.25
N GLY A 89 1.18 5.09 1.25
CA GLY A 89 2.48 5.50 1.79
C GLY A 89 2.66 5.10 3.23
N TYR A 90 1.64 5.29 4.07
CA TYR A 90 1.73 4.85 5.46
C TYR A 90 1.98 3.32 5.59
N ILE A 91 1.26 2.49 4.84
CA ILE A 91 1.44 1.04 4.90
C ILE A 91 2.78 0.59 4.31
N VAL A 92 3.18 1.17 3.17
CA VAL A 92 4.48 0.87 2.56
C VAL A 92 5.62 1.28 3.51
N CYS A 93 5.57 2.47 4.10
CA CYS A 93 6.57 2.91 5.07
C CYS A 93 6.63 1.96 6.29
N ARG A 94 5.47 1.58 6.84
CA ARG A 94 5.42 0.62 7.95
C ARG A 94 6.00 -0.74 7.59
N TYR A 95 5.80 -1.20 6.36
CA TYR A 95 6.44 -2.43 5.88
C TYR A 95 7.96 -2.27 5.83
N LEU A 96 8.47 -1.21 5.18
CA LEU A 96 9.91 -0.96 5.04
C LEU A 96 10.61 -0.87 6.41
N MET A 97 9.95 -0.23 7.39
CA MET A 97 10.48 -0.15 8.75
C MET A 97 10.55 -1.53 9.44
N GLN A 98 9.57 -2.41 9.22
CA GLN A 98 9.50 -3.69 9.91
C GLN A 98 10.30 -4.81 9.24
N GLU A 99 10.37 -4.83 7.92
CA GLU A 99 10.97 -5.94 7.17
C GLU A 99 12.32 -5.57 6.54
N GLU A 100 12.55 -4.29 6.22
CA GLU A 100 13.76 -3.81 5.54
C GLU A 100 14.65 -2.94 6.46
N THR A 101 14.32 -2.82 7.74
CA THR A 101 15.06 -2.05 8.77
C THR A 101 15.21 -0.54 8.51
N TYR A 102 14.37 0.03 7.65
CA TYR A 102 14.39 1.47 7.38
C TYR A 102 13.99 2.25 8.63
N THR A 103 14.66 3.36 8.91
CA THR A 103 14.15 4.35 9.87
C THR A 103 12.88 5.01 9.32
N PRO A 104 12.03 5.62 10.17
CA PRO A 104 10.84 6.33 9.71
C PRO A 104 11.15 7.41 8.65
N VAL A 105 12.28 8.11 8.81
CA VAL A 105 12.70 9.18 7.90
C VAL A 105 13.08 8.62 6.54
N GLU A 106 13.89 7.56 6.51
CA GLU A 106 14.29 6.88 5.28
C GLU A 106 13.08 6.30 4.54
N ALA A 107 12.18 5.64 5.26
CA ALA A 107 10.98 5.06 4.66
C ALA A 107 10.08 6.11 4.00
N ILE A 108 9.87 7.26 4.66
CA ILE A 108 9.09 8.38 4.13
C ILE A 108 9.79 8.99 2.91
N ALA A 109 11.10 9.20 2.98
CA ALA A 109 11.89 9.75 1.88
C ALA A 109 11.86 8.83 0.66
N PHE A 110 12.09 7.53 0.87
CA PHE A 110 12.03 6.51 -0.17
C PHE A 110 10.65 6.42 -0.82
N PHE A 111 9.57 6.45 -0.02
CA PHE A 111 8.23 6.48 -0.59
C PHE A 111 7.99 7.74 -1.45
N LYS A 112 8.51 8.89 -1.02
CA LYS A 112 8.40 10.15 -1.76
C LYS A 112 9.17 10.11 -3.08
N THR A 113 10.34 9.46 -3.15
CA THR A 113 11.09 9.33 -4.41
C THR A 113 10.34 8.44 -5.40
N LEU A 114 9.72 7.36 -4.91
CA LEU A 114 8.91 6.47 -5.75
C LEU A 114 7.59 7.10 -6.19
N HIS A 115 6.96 7.92 -5.35
CA HIS A 115 5.65 8.48 -5.64
C HIS A 115 5.47 9.92 -5.12
N PRO A 116 6.02 10.93 -5.81
CA PRO A 116 5.81 12.34 -5.47
C PRO A 116 4.31 12.72 -5.43
N PRO A 117 3.86 13.60 -4.49
CA PRO A 117 4.64 14.31 -3.47
C PRO A 117 4.97 13.46 -2.22
N GLY A 118 4.56 12.19 -2.18
CA GLY A 118 4.67 11.31 -1.01
C GLY A 118 3.47 11.41 -0.07
N ILE A 119 3.67 11.12 1.22
CA ILE A 119 2.63 11.26 2.24
C ILE A 119 2.40 12.75 2.52
N GLU A 120 1.19 13.22 2.26
CA GLU A 120 0.80 14.63 2.46
C GLU A 120 0.32 14.89 3.89
N ARG A 121 -0.30 13.89 4.53
CA ARG A 121 -0.91 14.05 5.85
C ARG A 121 0.15 14.02 6.95
N ASP A 122 0.35 15.16 7.60
CA ASP A 122 1.37 15.31 8.65
C ASP A 122 1.12 14.40 9.85
N HIS A 123 -0.14 14.20 10.25
CA HIS A 123 -0.44 13.28 11.35
C HIS A 123 -0.01 11.84 11.07
N LEU A 124 0.03 11.41 9.80
CA LEU A 124 0.55 10.09 9.43
C LEU A 124 2.07 10.06 9.46
N LYS A 125 2.74 11.10 8.95
CA LYS A 125 4.20 11.24 9.02
C LYS A 125 4.69 11.29 10.48
N ASN A 126 4.06 12.10 11.32
CA ASN A 126 4.38 12.20 12.74
C ASN A 126 4.13 10.88 13.47
N HIS A 127 3.07 10.15 13.12
CA HIS A 127 2.81 8.85 13.71
C HIS A 127 3.82 7.78 13.27
N LEU A 128 4.37 7.85 12.05
CA LEU A 128 5.45 6.97 11.63
C LEU A 128 6.73 7.22 12.44
N GLN A 129 7.05 8.48 12.73
CA GLN A 129 8.23 8.86 13.53
C GLN A 129 8.17 8.39 14.99
N GLN A 130 7.00 7.99 15.48
CA GLN A 130 6.78 7.47 16.84
C GLN A 130 6.73 5.93 16.88
N LYS A 131 7.02 5.25 15.78
CA LYS A 131 7.05 3.78 15.66
C LYS A 131 8.46 3.29 15.51
#